data_AF-A0A9D4FYX1-F1
#
_entry.id   AF-A0A9D4FYX1-F1
#
_cell.length_a   1.000
_cell.length_b   1.000
_cell.length_c   1.000
_cell.angle_alpha   90.00
_cell.angle_beta   90.00
_cell.angle_gamma   90.00
#
_symmetry.space_group_name_H-M   'P 1'
#
loop_
_entity.id
_entity.type
_entity.pdbx_description
1 polymer ?
#
loop_
_entity_poly.entity_id
_entity_poly.type
_entity_poly.pdbx_seq_one_letter_code
_entity_poly.pdbx_strand_id
1 'polypeptide(L)'
;MMKILLQWPSDLYRKGRVIRGELDYNSDVFHLAIDIGAFEVAILLADSGYNVTRVKYFTDWSQAPPSSFNSEPVMLDYFRQRACSVQSLFILTMFAIRKSMPGNITESARDLPLPKSLIGAIQLENVLT
;
A
#
# COMPACT_ATOMS: atom_id res chain seq x y z
N MET A 1 -0.24 10.49 11.00
CA MET A 1 -0.87 9.15 10.94
C MET A 1 -0.07 8.14 10.09
N MET A 2 0.68 8.56 9.05
CA MET A 2 1.48 7.70 8.16
C MET A 2 2.68 6.95 8.78
N LYS A 3 3.17 7.36 9.96
CA LYS A 3 4.46 6.88 10.51
C LYS A 3 4.43 5.44 11.03
N ILE A 4 3.27 4.89 11.40
CA ILE A 4 3.17 3.56 12.04
C ILE A 4 3.57 2.42 11.10
N LEU A 5 3.21 2.49 9.81
CA LEU A 5 3.54 1.44 8.83
C LEU A 5 5.03 1.39 8.47
N LEU A 6 5.78 2.46 8.79
CA LEU A 6 7.22 2.56 8.54
C LEU A 6 8.08 2.16 9.75
N GLN A 7 7.46 1.98 10.93
CA GLN A 7 8.20 1.67 12.17
C GLN A 7 8.50 0.19 12.34
N TRP A 8 7.79 -0.68 11.61
CA TRP A 8 7.89 -2.12 11.74
C TRP A 8 8.07 -2.78 10.38
N PRO A 9 8.94 -3.79 10.25
CA PRO A 9 9.04 -4.59 9.04
C PRO A 9 7.72 -5.35 8.85
N SER A 10 6.81 -4.77 8.09
CA SER A 10 5.52 -5.36 7.77
C SER A 10 5.65 -6.08 6.43
N ASP A 11 5.52 -7.40 6.44
CA ASP A 11 5.32 -8.17 5.22
C ASP A 11 3.90 -7.89 4.71
N LEU A 12 3.79 -6.90 3.81
CA LEU A 12 2.54 -6.43 3.21
C LEU A 12 1.76 -7.55 2.49
N TYR A 13 2.41 -8.63 2.10
CA TYR A 13 1.80 -9.75 1.39
C TYR A 13 1.56 -10.97 2.28
N ARG A 14 1.92 -10.88 3.57
CA ARG A 14 1.66 -11.97 4.52
C ARG A 14 0.16 -12.15 4.66
N LYS A 15 -0.30 -13.35 4.30
CA LYS A 15 -1.69 -13.74 4.49
C LYS A 15 -1.93 -14.11 5.94
N GLY A 16 -3.03 -13.62 6.49
CA GLY A 16 -3.57 -14.02 7.78
C GLY A 16 -4.93 -14.70 7.60
N ARG A 17 -5.28 -15.57 8.54
CA ARG A 17 -6.64 -16.11 8.63
C ARG A 17 -7.56 -15.02 9.18
N VAL A 18 -8.64 -14.76 8.46
CA VAL A 18 -9.68 -13.79 8.79
C VAL A 18 -10.92 -14.57 9.18
N ILE A 19 -11.43 -14.31 10.39
CA ILE A 19 -12.66 -14.91 10.91
C ILE A 19 -13.63 -13.77 11.19
N ARG A 20 -14.74 -13.71 10.44
CA ARG A 20 -15.76 -12.67 10.58
C ARG A 20 -17.15 -13.29 10.46
N GLY A 21 -17.79 -13.54 11.60
CA GLY A 21 -19.04 -14.31 11.63
C GLY A 21 -18.79 -15.72 11.11
N GLU A 22 -19.48 -16.10 10.03
CA GLU A 22 -19.32 -17.39 9.36
C GLU A 22 -18.22 -17.40 8.29
N LEU A 23 -17.62 -16.26 7.97
CA LEU A 23 -16.55 -16.17 6.98
C LEU A 23 -15.22 -16.60 7.60
N ASP A 24 -14.55 -17.56 6.95
CA ASP A 24 -13.23 -18.05 7.30
C ASP A 24 -12.37 -18.19 6.04
N TYR A 25 -11.40 -17.30 5.89
CA TYR A 25 -10.56 -17.24 4.69
C TYR A 25 -9.18 -16.66 4.99
N ASN A 26 -8.23 -16.90 4.09
CA ASN A 26 -6.90 -16.29 4.17
C ASN A 26 -6.81 -15.08 3.26
N SER A 27 -6.49 -13.92 3.83
CA SER A 27 -6.35 -12.66 3.08
C SER A 27 -5.10 -11.92 3.52
N ASP A 28 -4.51 -11.15 2.60
CA ASP A 28 -3.49 -10.17 2.99
C ASP A 28 -4.15 -8.87 3.47
N VAL A 29 -3.35 -8.00 4.09
CA VAL A 29 -3.85 -6.79 4.73
C VAL A 29 -4.51 -5.82 3.74
N PHE A 30 -4.06 -5.83 2.48
CA PHE A 30 -4.60 -4.97 1.43
C PHE A 30 -5.98 -5.47 0.98
N HIS A 31 -6.09 -6.76 0.65
CA HIS A 31 -7.37 -7.35 0.25
C HIS A 31 -8.38 -7.28 1.39
N LEU A 32 -7.96 -7.51 2.64
CA LEU A 32 -8.83 -7.34 3.79
C LEU A 32 -9.33 -5.90 3.93
N ALA A 33 -8.47 -4.89 3.75
CA ALA A 33 -8.87 -3.48 3.78
C ALA A 33 -9.93 -3.17 2.70
N ILE A 34 -9.76 -3.72 1.49
CA ILE A 34 -10.77 -3.60 0.44
C ILE A 34 -12.07 -4.31 0.83
N ASP A 35 -12.02 -5.55 1.30
CA ASP A 35 -13.20 -6.35 1.65
C ASP A 35 -14.09 -5.66 2.71
N ILE A 36 -13.48 -4.99 3.69
CA ILE A 36 -14.20 -4.28 4.76
C ILE A 36 -14.56 -2.83 4.40
N GLY A 37 -14.14 -2.33 3.23
CA GLY A 37 -14.37 -0.94 2.81
C GLY A 37 -13.44 0.09 3.48
N ALA A 38 -12.34 -0.33 4.09
CA ALA A 38 -11.34 0.56 4.67
C ALA A 38 -10.38 1.10 3.59
N PHE A 39 -10.92 1.86 2.62
CA PHE A 39 -10.17 2.27 1.44
C PHE A 39 -8.99 3.21 1.74
N GLU A 40 -9.08 4.04 2.77
CA GLU A 40 -7.95 4.89 3.18
C GLU A 40 -6.76 4.06 3.62
N VAL A 41 -7.01 2.93 4.28
CA VAL A 41 -5.95 1.97 4.66
C VAL A 41 -5.36 1.32 3.41
N ALA A 42 -6.18 0.96 2.42
CA ALA A 42 -5.69 0.41 1.16
C ALA A 42 -4.83 1.42 0.38
N ILE A 43 -5.20 2.71 0.39
CA ILE A 43 -4.37 3.78 -0.20
C ILE A 43 -3.02 3.86 0.52
N LEU A 44 -3.03 3.89 1.86
CA LEU A 44 -1.80 3.91 2.66
C LEU A 44 -0.90 2.71 2.38
N LEU A 45 -1.48 1.52 2.24
CA LEU A 45 -0.73 0.31 1.89
C LEU A 45 -0.12 0.43 0.49
N ALA A 46 -0.85 0.96 -0.50
CA ALA A 46 -0.34 1.21 -1.84
C ALA A 46 0.79 2.28 -1.85
N ASP A 47 0.67 3.34 -1.06
CA ASP A 47 1.71 4.37 -0.88
C ASP A 47 2.95 3.86 -0.14
N SER A 48 2.76 2.85 0.72
CA SER A 48 3.86 2.19 1.43
C SER A 48 4.65 1.21 0.56
N GLY A 49 4.10 0.81 -0.59
CA GLY A 49 4.75 -0.09 -1.55
C GLY A 49 3.99 -1.38 -1.86
N TYR A 50 2.72 -1.52 -1.47
CA TYR A 50 1.89 -2.63 -1.92
C TYR A 50 1.70 -2.55 -3.44
N ASN A 51 1.96 -3.65 -4.14
CA ASN A 51 1.89 -3.71 -5.59
C ASN A 51 0.46 -3.95 -6.07
N VAL A 52 -0.28 -2.86 -6.28
CA VAL A 52 -1.65 -2.88 -6.79
C VAL A 52 -1.79 -3.52 -8.17
N THR A 53 -0.73 -3.61 -8.98
CA THR A 53 -0.79 -4.25 -10.31
C THR A 53 -0.95 -5.77 -10.24
N ARG A 54 -0.75 -6.38 -9.05
CA ARG A 54 -0.98 -7.81 -8.81
C ARG A 54 -2.44 -8.14 -8.51
N VAL A 55 -3.28 -7.13 -8.29
CA VAL A 55 -4.68 -7.31 -7.95
C VAL A 55 -5.49 -7.38 -9.23
N LYS A 56 -5.97 -8.59 -9.56
CA LYS A 56 -6.53 -8.90 -10.89
C LYS A 56 -7.69 -8.00 -11.29
N TYR A 57 -8.64 -7.71 -10.40
CA TYR A 57 -9.82 -6.88 -10.71
C TYR A 57 -9.49 -5.38 -10.92
N PHE A 58 -8.25 -4.95 -10.66
CA PHE A 58 -7.77 -3.62 -11.06
C PHE A 58 -7.15 -3.61 -12.47
N THR A 59 -6.58 -4.72 -12.93
CA THR A 59 -5.91 -4.81 -14.24
C THR A 59 -6.78 -5.46 -15.31
N ASP A 60 -7.70 -6.32 -14.92
CA ASP A 60 -8.60 -7.08 -15.77
C ASP A 60 -10.06 -6.68 -15.48
N TRP A 61 -10.67 -6.01 -16.46
CA TRP A 61 -12.04 -5.49 -16.36
C TRP A 61 -13.11 -6.59 -16.43
N SER A 62 -12.75 -7.81 -16.82
CA SER A 62 -13.67 -8.95 -16.82
C SER A 62 -13.88 -9.55 -15.43
N GLN A 63 -12.97 -9.28 -14.49
CA GLN A 63 -13.07 -9.74 -13.10
C GLN A 63 -13.98 -8.80 -12.30
N ALA A 64 -14.97 -9.38 -11.64
CA ALA A 64 -15.85 -8.63 -10.75
C ALA A 64 -15.06 -8.12 -9.53
N PRO A 65 -15.11 -6.81 -9.21
CA PRO A 65 -14.52 -6.28 -7.99
C PRO A 65 -15.35 -6.69 -6.76
N PRO A 66 -14.76 -6.66 -5.54
CA PRO A 66 -15.49 -6.86 -4.30
C PRO A 66 -16.68 -5.90 -4.15
N SER A 67 -17.75 -6.36 -3.52
CA SER A 67 -18.99 -5.59 -3.33
C SER A 67 -18.80 -4.31 -2.49
N SER A 68 -17.72 -4.21 -1.73
CA SER A 68 -17.36 -3.00 -0.99
C SER A 68 -17.19 -1.79 -1.91
N PHE A 69 -16.80 -1.98 -3.17
CA PHE A 69 -16.73 -0.88 -4.13
C PHE A 69 -18.10 -0.35 -4.59
N ASN A 70 -19.19 -1.06 -4.33
CA ASN A 70 -20.53 -0.59 -4.70
C ASN A 70 -20.92 0.67 -3.93
N SER A 71 -20.43 0.85 -2.69
CA SER A 71 -20.65 2.08 -1.92
C SER A 71 -19.73 3.22 -2.33
N GLU A 72 -18.56 2.93 -2.91
CA GLU A 72 -17.56 3.92 -3.31
C GLU A 72 -16.92 3.56 -4.67
N PRO A 73 -17.64 3.72 -5.79
CA PRO A 73 -17.14 3.34 -7.11
C PRO A 73 -15.91 4.16 -7.55
N VAL A 74 -15.79 5.39 -7.05
CA VAL A 74 -14.63 6.27 -7.31
C VAL A 74 -13.32 5.63 -6.84
N MET A 75 -13.34 4.84 -5.76
CA MET A 75 -12.14 4.17 -5.25
C MET A 75 -11.69 3.04 -6.18
N LEU A 76 -12.62 2.36 -6.85
CA LEU A 76 -12.26 1.34 -7.84
C LEU A 76 -11.51 1.99 -9.00
N ASP A 77 -12.02 3.11 -9.52
CA ASP A 77 -11.37 3.85 -10.60
C ASP A 77 -10.00 4.40 -10.18
N TYR A 78 -9.89 4.91 -8.95
CA TYR A 78 -8.61 5.33 -8.38
C TYR A 78 -7.57 4.20 -8.41
N PHE A 79 -7.90 3.01 -7.90
CA PHE A 79 -6.96 1.89 -7.87
C PHE A 79 -6.65 1.33 -9.27
N ARG A 80 -7.63 1.33 -10.19
CA ARG A 80 -7.41 0.96 -11.59
C ARG A 80 -6.44 1.91 -12.28
N GLN A 81 -6.66 3.22 -12.15
CA GLN A 81 -5.74 4.22 -12.69
C GLN A 81 -4.34 4.05 -12.10
N ARG A 82 -4.25 3.81 -10.78
CA ARG A 82 -2.98 3.59 -10.10
C ARG A 82 -2.27 2.30 -10.53
N ALA A 83 -3.01 1.24 -10.86
CA ALA A 83 -2.46 -0.02 -11.37
C ALA A 83 -1.99 0.10 -12.83
N CYS A 84 -2.67 0.91 -13.64
CA CYS A 84 -2.30 1.17 -15.03
C CYS A 84 -1.22 2.26 -15.19
N SER A 85 -0.99 3.06 -14.16
CA SER A 85 0.00 4.13 -14.19
C SER A 85 1.43 3.59 -14.11
N VAL A 86 2.29 4.06 -15.00
CA VAL A 86 3.73 3.80 -14.92
C VAL A 86 4.28 4.58 -13.73
N GLN A 87 4.72 3.86 -12.69
CA GLN A 87 5.36 4.51 -11.56
C GLN A 87 6.68 5.14 -11.99
N SER A 88 6.95 6.36 -11.50
CA SER A 88 8.21 7.02 -11.77
C SER A 88 9.37 6.22 -11.17
N LEU A 89 10.54 6.31 -11.81
CA LEU A 89 11.76 5.69 -11.29
C LEU A 89 12.02 6.13 -9.84
N PHE A 90 11.70 7.40 -9.53
CA PHE A 90 11.78 7.94 -8.18
C PHE A 90 10.99 7.11 -7.16
N ILE A 91 9.71 6.84 -7.42
CA ILE A 91 8.84 6.06 -6.51
C ILE A 91 9.38 4.64 -6.34
N LEU A 92 9.78 4.00 -7.45
CA LEU A 92 10.34 2.66 -7.43
C LEU A 92 11.64 2.60 -6.62
N THR A 93 12.51 3.60 -6.74
CA THR A 93 13.72 3.73 -5.93
C THR A 93 13.38 3.92 -4.46
N MET A 94 12.38 4.73 -4.11
CA MET A 94 11.94 4.90 -2.72
C MET A 94 11.46 3.56 -2.12
N PHE A 95 10.68 2.77 -2.86
CA PHE A 95 10.25 1.45 -2.43
C PHE A 95 11.43 0.48 -2.24
N ALA A 96 12.40 0.49 -3.15
CA ALA A 96 13.60 -0.33 -3.03
C ALA A 96 14.41 0.02 -1.77
N ILE A 97 14.60 1.32 -1.51
CA ILE A 97 15.31 1.81 -0.31
C ILE A 97 14.58 1.37 0.96
N ARG A 98 13.26 1.60 1.06
CA ARG A 98 12.45 1.16 2.20
C ARG A 98 12.54 -0.35 2.42
N LYS A 99 12.47 -1.14 1.34
CA LYS A 99 12.59 -2.60 1.40
C LYS A 99 13.96 -3.08 1.91
N SER A 100 15.03 -2.34 1.62
CA SER A 100 16.38 -2.68 2.10
C SER A 100 16.65 -2.31 3.56
N MET A 101 15.77 -1.54 4.20
CA MET A 101 15.94 -1.11 5.59
C MET A 101 15.07 -1.96 6.52
N PRO A 102 15.65 -2.92 7.25
CA PRO A 102 14.91 -3.65 8.29
C PRO A 102 14.67 -2.74 9.50
N GLY A 103 13.46 -2.78 10.07
CA GLY A 103 13.15 -2.08 11.32
C GLY A 103 12.51 -0.70 11.13
N ASN A 104 12.87 0.23 12.02
CA ASN A 104 12.29 1.57 12.06
C ASN A 104 12.88 2.45 10.94
N ILE A 105 12.23 2.45 9.77
CA ILE A 105 12.62 3.25 8.60
C ILE A 105 12.74 4.74 8.98
N THR A 106 11.96 5.23 9.95
CA THR A 106 12.03 6.63 10.38
C THR A 106 13.38 6.98 10.99
N GLU A 107 13.97 6.08 11.77
CA GLU A 107 15.28 6.29 12.37
C GLU A 107 16.38 5.98 11.37
N SER A 108 16.34 4.80 10.74
CA SER A 108 17.36 4.35 9.79
C SER A 108 17.53 5.27 8.58
N ALA A 109 16.46 5.93 8.12
CA ALA A 109 16.54 6.87 7.00
C ALA A 109 17.32 8.14 7.33
N ARG A 110 17.42 8.54 8.62
CA ARG A 110 18.17 9.74 9.04
C ARG A 110 19.68 9.58 8.89
N ASP A 111 20.15 8.33 8.96
CA ASP A 111 21.56 7.99 8.87
C ASP A 111 22.04 7.84 7.41
N LEU A 112 21.13 7.90 6.44
CA LEU A 112 21.48 7.85 5.03
C LEU A 112 22.17 9.15 4.60
N PRO A 113 23.27 9.10 3.81
CA PRO A 113 23.96 10.27 3.29
C PRO A 113 23.19 10.88 2.10
N LEU A 114 21.92 11.23 2.32
CA LEU A 114 21.01 11.76 1.32
C LEU A 114 20.52 13.16 1.72
N PRO A 115 20.12 14.00 0.75
CA PRO A 115 19.45 15.26 1.03
C PRO A 115 18.21 15.08 1.91
N LYS A 116 17.95 16.05 2.81
CA LYS A 116 16.80 16.02 3.73
C LYS A 116 15.46 15.83 3.03
N SER A 117 15.30 16.36 1.81
CA SER A 117 14.10 16.20 0.99
C SER A 117 13.85 14.73 0.61
N LEU A 118 14.91 13.99 0.26
CA LEU A 118 14.84 12.56 -0.04
C LEU A 118 14.60 11.73 1.22
N ILE A 119 15.24 12.09 2.33
CA ILE A 119 14.98 11.45 3.63
C ILE A 119 13.50 11.61 3.99
N GLY A 120 12.94 12.82 3.87
CA GLY A 120 11.51 13.06 4.10
C GLY A 120 10.61 12.28 3.13
N ALA A 121 11.01 12.10 1.87
CA ALA A 121 10.27 11.26 0.92
C ALA A 121 10.31 9.77 1.30
N ILE A 122 11.47 9.26 1.74
CA ILE A 122 11.64 7.89 2.25
C ILE A 122 10.75 7.68 3.49
N GLN A 123 10.69 8.67 4.37
CA GLN A 123 9.89 8.65 5.59
C GLN A 123 8.40 8.96 5.39
N LEU A 124 7.96 9.17 4.14
CA LEU A 124 6.59 9.57 3.82
C LEU A 124 6.15 10.88 4.53
N GLU A 125 7.09 11.78 4.84
CA GLU A 125 6.80 13.10 5.44
C GLU A 125 6.38 14.14 4.40
N ASN A 126 6.84 13.98 3.14
CA ASN A 126 6.61 14.93 2.05
C ASN A 126 5.55 14.49 1.04
N VAL A 127 4.88 13.35 1.26
CA VAL A 127 3.77 12.93 0.40
C VAL A 127 2.52 13.58 0.97
N LEU A 128 2.30 14.86 0.61
CA LEU A 128 1.03 15.59 0.57
C LEU A 128 1.32 17.08 0.28
N THR A 129 1.60 17.39 -0.98
CA THR A 129 1.11 18.57 -1.73
C THR A 129 1.19 18.26 -3.21
#